data_AF-A0A7S6M6D1-F1
#
_entry.id   AF-A0A7S6M6D1-F1
#
_cell.length_a   1.000
_cell.length_b   1.000
_cell.length_c   1.000
_cell.angle_alpha   90.00
_cell.angle_beta   90.00
_cell.angle_gamma   90.00
#
_symmetry.space_group_name_H-M   'P 1'
#
loop_
_entity.id
_entity.type
_entity.pdbx_description
1 polymer ?
#
loop_
_entity_poly.entity_id
_entity_poly.type
_entity_poly.pdbx_seq_one_letter_code
_entity_poly.pdbx_strand_id
1 'polypeptide(L)'
;MTAPTDSYPIDLQPPAPPAIRWPLHPPPYRLELLNEWIARLAQDYGVTATLFCRHVLSVTPPLPDTIPDHAQRTLAMGAGIELDCVRRMTLAGMMREVMAEVERTCKTNPQAVHAFTRKLRPAAPQA
;
A
#
# COMPACT_ATOMS: atom_id res chain seq x y z
N MET A 1 65.51 2.53 16.89
CA MET A 1 64.51 3.60 16.71
C MET A 1 63.45 3.07 15.76
N THR A 2 62.43 2.41 16.30
CA THR A 2 61.30 1.83 15.55
C THR A 2 60.10 2.74 15.74
N ALA A 3 59.62 3.33 14.65
CA ALA A 3 58.40 4.13 14.64
C ALA A 3 57.18 3.21 14.89
N PRO A 4 56.14 3.67 15.62
CA PRO A 4 54.93 2.89 15.79
C PRO A 4 54.09 2.95 14.51
N THR A 5 53.63 1.78 14.07
CA THR A 5 52.66 1.58 13.02
C THR A 5 51.31 2.16 13.45
N ASP A 6 50.88 3.26 12.84
CA ASP A 6 49.49 3.71 12.94
C ASP A 6 48.59 2.73 12.18
N SER A 7 47.89 1.90 12.94
CA SER A 7 46.70 1.20 12.47
C SER A 7 45.57 2.21 12.29
N TYR A 8 45.12 2.43 11.06
CA TYR A 8 43.82 3.04 10.79
C TYR A 8 42.77 1.93 10.67
N PRO A 9 41.85 1.76 11.63
CA PRO A 9 40.64 1.02 11.39
C PRO A 9 39.50 1.96 10.97
N ILE A 10 38.49 1.34 10.36
CA ILE A 10 37.15 1.84 10.01
C ILE A 10 37.03 2.08 8.51
N ASP A 11 36.61 1.02 7.83
CA ASP A 11 35.77 1.09 6.63
C ASP A 11 34.65 2.11 6.87
N LEU A 12 34.89 3.35 6.43
CA LEU A 12 33.85 4.32 6.18
C LEU A 12 33.15 3.90 4.89
N GLN A 13 32.34 2.83 4.97
CA GLN A 13 31.29 2.62 4.00
C GLN A 13 30.45 3.91 4.01
N PRO A 14 30.38 4.68 2.90
CA PRO A 14 29.57 5.89 2.90
C PRO A 14 28.14 5.50 3.27
N PRO A 15 27.43 6.32 4.08
CA PRO A 15 26.05 6.04 4.41
C PRO A 15 25.27 5.85 3.11
N ALA A 16 24.46 4.79 3.04
CA ALA A 16 23.61 4.54 1.88
C ALA A 16 22.89 5.85 1.53
N PRO A 17 22.88 6.27 0.25
CA PRO A 17 22.24 7.52 -0.13
C PRO A 17 20.81 7.54 0.42
N PRO A 18 20.35 8.66 0.98
CA PRO A 18 18.99 8.75 1.50
C PRO A 18 18.04 8.31 0.38
N ALA A 19 17.21 7.29 0.67
CA ALA A 19 16.26 6.77 -0.30
C ALA A 19 15.48 7.96 -0.86
N ILE A 20 15.67 8.25 -2.15
CA ILE A 20 15.02 9.36 -2.84
C ILE A 20 13.54 9.00 -2.91
N ARG A 21 12.80 9.35 -1.85
CA ARG A 21 11.35 9.27 -1.83
C ARG A 21 10.83 10.25 -2.87
N TRP A 22 9.80 9.85 -3.60
CA TRP A 22 9.20 10.77 -4.55
C TRP A 22 8.62 11.98 -3.80
N PRO A 23 8.68 13.20 -4.35
CA PRO A 23 8.36 14.42 -3.60
C PRO A 23 6.88 14.54 -3.20
N LEU A 24 5.95 13.85 -3.89
CA LEU A 24 4.50 13.93 -3.69
C LEU A 24 3.85 12.53 -3.70
N HIS A 25 3.95 11.78 -2.60
CA HIS A 25 3.35 10.44 -2.50
C HIS A 25 2.33 10.38 -1.36
N PRO A 26 1.05 10.68 -1.61
CA PRO A 26 0.04 10.42 -0.60
C PRO A 26 -0.01 8.91 -0.29
N PRO A 27 -0.07 8.53 0.99
CA PRO A 27 -0.17 7.13 1.38
C PRO A 27 -1.45 6.49 0.80
N PRO A 28 -1.48 5.16 0.67
CA PRO A 28 -2.70 4.46 0.29
C PRO A 28 -3.77 4.61 1.38
N TYR A 29 -5.05 4.65 0.98
CA TYR A 29 -6.15 4.59 1.94
C TYR A 29 -6.33 3.19 2.52
N ARG A 30 -6.98 3.12 3.68
CA ARG A 30 -7.12 1.89 4.51
C ARG A 30 -7.72 0.69 3.77
N LEU A 31 -8.45 0.88 2.69
CA LEU A 31 -9.09 -0.19 1.91
C LEU A 31 -8.93 0.05 0.40
N GLU A 32 -7.91 0.80 -0.01
CA GLU A 32 -7.70 1.14 -1.42
C GLU A 32 -7.12 -0.05 -2.20
N LEU A 33 -7.61 -0.27 -3.41
CA LEU A 33 -7.00 -1.26 -4.30
C LEU A 33 -5.72 -0.71 -4.95
N LEU A 34 -4.82 -1.60 -5.33
CA LEU A 34 -3.55 -1.23 -5.95
C LEU A 34 -3.73 -0.40 -7.22
N ASN A 35 -4.67 -0.78 -8.08
CA ASN A 35 -4.98 -0.06 -9.32
C ASN A 35 -5.55 1.35 -9.07
N GLU A 36 -6.44 1.49 -8.09
CA GLU A 36 -7.00 2.78 -7.66
C GLU A 36 -5.91 3.70 -7.13
N TRP A 37 -5.03 3.16 -6.28
CA TRP A 37 -3.94 3.93 -5.72
C TRP A 37 -2.91 4.36 -6.78
N ILE A 38 -2.56 3.48 -7.73
CA ILE A 38 -1.68 3.84 -8.85
C ILE A 38 -2.31 4.93 -9.73
N ALA A 39 -3.63 4.85 -9.99
CA ALA A 39 -4.33 5.86 -10.75
C ALA A 39 -4.30 7.22 -10.05
N ARG A 40 -4.54 7.24 -8.73
CA ARG A 40 -4.47 8.44 -7.90
C ARG A 40 -3.06 9.02 -7.84
N LEU A 41 -2.04 8.20 -7.63
CA LEU A 41 -0.64 8.62 -7.68
C LEU A 41 -0.31 9.27 -9.02
N ALA A 42 -0.67 8.63 -10.13
CA ALA A 42 -0.43 9.18 -11.47
C ALA A 42 -1.08 10.57 -11.63
N GLN A 43 -2.31 10.72 -11.14
CA GLN A 43 -3.03 12.00 -11.13
C GLN A 43 -2.30 13.06 -10.31
N ASP A 44 -1.77 12.73 -9.13
CA ASP A 44 -1.01 13.66 -8.29
C ASP A 44 0.30 14.14 -8.95
N TYR A 45 0.89 13.30 -9.81
CA TYR A 45 2.05 13.65 -10.64
C TYR A 45 1.68 14.32 -11.98
N GLY A 46 0.39 14.53 -12.27
CA GLY A 46 -0.05 15.14 -13.53
C GLY A 46 0.16 14.27 -14.77
N VAL A 47 0.26 12.95 -14.61
CA VAL A 47 0.44 11.98 -15.70
C VAL A 47 -0.69 10.96 -15.75
N THR A 48 -0.82 10.25 -16.86
CA THR A 48 -1.79 9.15 -16.94
C THR A 48 -1.26 7.91 -16.21
N ALA A 49 -2.16 7.08 -15.69
CA ALA A 49 -1.80 5.80 -15.08
C ALA A 49 -0.97 4.93 -16.05
N THR A 50 -1.30 4.93 -17.34
CA THR A 50 -0.54 4.24 -18.40
C THR A 50 0.91 4.71 -18.46
N LEU A 51 1.16 6.03 -18.47
CA LEU A 51 2.51 6.58 -18.51
C LEU A 51 3.27 6.29 -17.21
N PHE A 52 2.61 6.41 -16.06
CA PHE A 52 3.21 6.08 -14.78
C PHE A 52 3.64 4.60 -14.73
N CYS A 53 2.77 3.69 -15.14
CA CYS A 53 3.08 2.26 -15.20
C CYS A 53 4.28 1.99 -16.12
N ARG A 54 4.27 2.57 -17.32
CA ARG A 54 5.30 2.34 -18.32
C ARG A 54 6.66 2.91 -17.91
N HIS A 55 6.70 4.13 -17.40
CA HIS A 55 7.94 4.88 -17.20
C HIS A 55 8.47 4.81 -15.76
N VAL A 56 7.58 4.74 -14.77
CA VAL A 56 7.97 4.68 -13.36
C VAL A 56 8.08 3.23 -12.91
N LEU A 57 7.07 2.42 -13.21
CA LEU A 57 7.00 1.04 -12.74
C LEU A 57 7.58 0.02 -13.73
N SER A 58 7.92 0.43 -14.95
CA SER A 58 8.41 -0.45 -16.04
C SER A 58 7.47 -1.61 -16.37
N VAL A 59 6.15 -1.40 -16.26
CA VAL A 59 5.10 -2.38 -16.56
C VAL A 59 4.27 -1.95 -17.76
N THR A 60 3.87 -2.94 -18.56
CA THR A 60 2.96 -2.75 -19.70
C THR A 60 1.50 -2.80 -19.23
N PRO A 61 0.70 -1.75 -19.46
CA PRO A 61 -0.74 -1.75 -19.15
C PRO A 61 -1.56 -2.68 -20.09
N PRO A 62 -2.82 -3.02 -19.75
CA PRO A 62 -3.53 -2.67 -18.51
C PRO A 62 -2.97 -3.43 -17.30
N LEU A 63 -2.96 -2.79 -16.13
CA LEU A 63 -2.54 -3.48 -14.91
C LEU A 63 -3.64 -4.46 -14.47
N PRO A 64 -3.30 -5.74 -14.21
CA PRO A 64 -4.16 -6.60 -13.41
C PRO A 64 -4.22 -6.11 -11.95
N ASP A 65 -5.05 -6.73 -11.11
CA ASP A 65 -5.12 -6.47 -9.66
C ASP A 65 -3.77 -6.62 -8.93
N THR A 66 -2.77 -7.18 -9.61
CA THR A 66 -1.39 -7.34 -9.13
C THR A 66 -0.41 -6.85 -10.18
N ILE A 67 0.72 -6.32 -9.71
CA ILE A 67 1.86 -5.94 -10.54
C ILE A 67 3.07 -6.84 -10.22
N PRO A 68 4.05 -7.01 -11.13
CA PRO A 68 5.24 -7.81 -10.88
C PRO A 68 6.04 -7.34 -9.66
N ASP A 69 6.80 -8.24 -9.03
CA ASP A 69 7.56 -7.97 -7.80
C ASP A 69 8.48 -6.74 -7.88
N HIS A 70 9.14 -6.53 -9.03
CA HIS A 70 10.01 -5.37 -9.21
C HIS A 70 9.21 -4.06 -9.15
N ALA A 71 8.03 -4.01 -9.77
CA ALA A 71 7.15 -2.85 -9.77
C ALA A 71 6.58 -2.60 -8.36
N GLN A 72 6.25 -3.64 -7.60
CA GLN A 72 5.83 -3.51 -6.20
C GLN A 72 6.94 -2.88 -5.34
N ARG A 73 8.20 -3.32 -5.52
CA ARG A 73 9.36 -2.76 -4.79
C ARG A 73 9.63 -1.32 -5.18
N THR A 74 9.58 -1.00 -6.48
CA THR A 74 9.72 0.38 -6.96
C THR A 74 8.64 1.27 -6.35
N LEU A 75 7.39 0.81 -6.33
CA LEU A 75 6.27 1.54 -5.76
C LEU A 75 6.42 1.74 -4.24
N ALA A 76 6.77 0.68 -3.50
CA ALA A 76 7.01 0.74 -2.05
C ALA A 76 8.16 1.70 -1.70
N MET A 77 9.28 1.60 -2.41
CA MET A 77 10.45 2.46 -2.20
C MET A 77 10.14 3.92 -2.57
N GLY A 78 9.54 4.15 -3.73
CA GLY A 78 9.20 5.49 -4.23
C GLY A 78 8.21 6.22 -3.34
N ALA A 79 7.20 5.50 -2.84
CA ALA A 79 6.22 6.01 -1.88
C ALA A 79 6.68 5.89 -0.42
N GLY A 80 7.86 5.35 -0.15
CA GLY A 80 8.40 5.19 1.20
C GLY A 80 7.48 4.44 2.17
N ILE A 81 6.76 3.43 1.69
CA ILE A 81 5.90 2.53 2.46
C ILE A 81 6.45 1.10 2.46
N GLU A 82 5.97 0.26 3.38
CA GLU A 82 6.35 -1.15 3.45
C GLU A 82 5.87 -1.93 2.22
N LEU A 83 6.72 -2.82 1.69
CA LEU A 83 6.36 -3.68 0.54
C LEU A 83 5.14 -4.55 0.83
N ASP A 84 4.99 -5.00 2.08
CA ASP A 84 3.83 -5.79 2.50
C ASP A 84 2.52 -5.00 2.50
N CYS A 85 2.58 -3.66 2.60
CA CYS A 85 1.41 -2.82 2.37
C CYS A 85 0.95 -2.96 0.92
N VAL A 86 1.85 -2.77 -0.05
CA VAL A 86 1.55 -2.92 -1.49
C VAL A 86 1.00 -4.31 -1.81
N ARG A 87 1.61 -5.37 -1.28
CA ARG A 87 1.18 -6.76 -1.50
C ARG A 87 -0.22 -7.07 -0.97
N ARG A 88 -0.70 -6.34 0.05
CA ARG A 88 -2.04 -6.52 0.61
C ARG A 88 -3.13 -5.72 -0.11
N MET A 89 -2.77 -4.79 -1.01
CA MET A 89 -3.72 -3.95 -1.77
C MET A 89 -4.41 -4.71 -2.91
N THR A 90 -4.94 -5.88 -2.59
CA THR A 90 -5.71 -6.76 -3.46
C THR A 90 -7.14 -6.82 -2.95
N LEU A 91 -8.10 -7.17 -3.80
CA LEU A 91 -9.49 -7.37 -3.37
C LEU A 91 -9.58 -8.39 -2.23
N ALA A 92 -8.83 -9.49 -2.31
CA ALA A 92 -8.79 -10.49 -1.25
C ALA A 92 -8.22 -9.93 0.07
N GLY A 93 -7.20 -9.07 0.01
CA GLY A 93 -6.65 -8.38 1.18
C GLY A 93 -7.65 -7.42 1.80
N MET A 94 -8.24 -6.56 0.99
CA MET A 94 -9.30 -5.63 1.41
C MET A 94 -10.47 -6.39 2.07
N MET A 95 -10.96 -7.46 1.45
CA MET A 95 -12.07 -8.25 1.99
C MET A 95 -11.72 -8.89 3.34
N ARG A 96 -10.49 -9.37 3.54
CA ARG A 96 -10.05 -9.87 4.85
C ARG A 96 -10.08 -8.79 5.91
N GLU A 97 -9.63 -7.58 5.60
CA GLU A 97 -9.66 -6.45 6.54
C GLU A 97 -11.09 -6.02 6.89
N VAL A 98 -11.98 -5.96 5.89
CA VAL A 98 -13.40 -5.68 6.10
C VAL A 98 -14.03 -6.74 7.02
N MET A 99 -13.80 -8.03 6.75
CA MET A 99 -14.37 -9.10 7.57
C MET A 99 -13.83 -9.08 9.01
N ALA A 100 -12.54 -8.79 9.19
CA ALA A 100 -11.96 -8.62 10.53
C ALA A 100 -12.58 -7.42 11.28
N GLU A 101 -12.91 -6.33 10.58
CA GLU A 101 -13.60 -5.18 11.16
C GLU A 101 -15.04 -5.49 11.56
N VAL A 102 -15.76 -6.23 10.72
CA VAL A 102 -17.10 -6.73 11.02
C VAL A 102 -17.07 -7.60 12.28
N GLU A 103 -16.15 -8.58 12.33
CA GLU A 103 -16.02 -9.47 13.50
C GLU A 103 -15.70 -8.69 14.78
N ARG A 104 -14.78 -7.72 14.71
CA ARG A 104 -14.44 -6.85 15.84
C ARG A 104 -15.66 -6.08 16.31
N THR A 105 -16.40 -5.46 15.38
CA THR A 105 -17.60 -4.68 15.68
C THR A 105 -18.69 -5.54 16.31
N CYS A 106 -18.89 -6.77 15.84
CA CYS A 106 -19.80 -7.73 16.45
C CYS A 106 -19.44 -8.03 17.92
N LYS A 107 -18.15 -8.13 18.23
CA LYS A 107 -17.65 -8.40 19.59
C LYS A 107 -17.73 -7.17 20.50
N THR A 108 -17.40 -5.98 20.00
CA THR A 108 -17.28 -4.77 20.83
C THR A 108 -18.56 -3.94 20.89
N ASN A 109 -19.44 -4.06 19.90
CA ASN A 109 -20.70 -3.32 19.83
C ASN A 109 -21.83 -4.17 19.21
N PRO A 110 -22.26 -5.26 19.90
CA PRO A 110 -23.31 -6.12 19.40
C PRO A 110 -24.64 -5.38 19.20
N GLN A 111 -24.90 -4.31 19.95
CA GLN A 111 -26.12 -3.51 19.83
C GLN A 111 -26.20 -2.76 18.49
N ALA A 112 -25.09 -2.21 17.99
CA ALA A 112 -25.04 -1.57 16.68
C ALA A 112 -25.33 -2.56 15.55
N VAL A 113 -24.83 -3.79 15.66
CA VAL A 113 -25.09 -4.87 14.69
C VAL A 113 -26.55 -5.29 14.71
N HIS A 114 -27.15 -5.43 15.90
CA HIS A 114 -28.58 -5.71 16.04
C HIS A 114 -29.46 -4.58 15.47
N ALA A 115 -29.09 -3.32 15.69
CA ALA A 115 -29.81 -2.18 15.13
C ALA A 115 -29.71 -2.13 13.60
N PHE A 116 -28.55 -2.43 13.03
CA PHE A 116 -28.33 -2.48 11.59
C PHE A 116 -29.11 -3.62 10.92
N THR A 117 -29.01 -4.84 11.46
CA THR A 117 -29.73 -6.02 10.94
C THR A 117 -31.25 -5.87 11.02
N ARG A 118 -31.77 -5.15 12.01
CA ARG A 118 -33.19 -4.80 12.08
C ARG A 118 -33.63 -3.90 10.92
N LYS A 119 -32.80 -2.95 10.48
CA LYS A 119 -33.09 -2.05 9.35
C LYS A 119 -33.07 -2.74 7.99
N LEU A 120 -32.27 -3.79 7.85
CA LEU A 120 -32.16 -4.58 6.61
C LEU A 120 -33.25 -5.66 6.48
N ARG A 121 -34.08 -5.87 7.51
CA ARG A 121 -35.17 -6.83 7.44
C ARG A 121 -36.22 -6.32 6.45
N PRO A 122 -36.53 -7.05 5.37
CA PRO A 122 -37.60 -6.66 4.47
C PRO A 122 -38.94 -6.65 5.23
N ALA A 123 -39.82 -5.71 4.87
CA ALA A 123 -41.18 -5.70 5.38
C ALA A 123 -41.86 -7.03 5.01
N ALA A 124 -42.49 -7.68 5.98
CA ALA A 124 -43.25 -8.89 5.72
C ALA A 124 -44.33 -8.60 4.64
N PRO A 125 -44.53 -9.50 3.66
CA PRO A 125 -45.61 -9.32 2.70
C PRO A 125 -46.93 -9.25 3.46
N GLN A 126 -47.72 -8.20 3.20
CA GLN A 126 -49.09 -8.11 3.71
C GLN A 126 -49.92 -9.19 3.00
N ALA A 127 -50.52 -10.09 3.77
CA ALA A 127 -51.43 -11.12 3.30
C ALA A 127 -52.79 -10.53 2.90
#